data_AF-A0A938ECT4-F1
#
_entry.id   AF-A0A938ECT4-F1
#
_cell.length_a   1.000
_cell.length_b   1.000
_cell.length_c   1.000
_cell.angle_alpha   90.00
_cell.angle_beta   90.00
_cell.angle_gamma   90.00
#
_symmetry.space_group_name_H-M   'P 1'
#
loop_
_entity.id
_entity.type
_entity.pdbx_description
1 polymer ?
#
loop_
_entity_poly.entity_id
_entity_poly.type
_entity_poly.pdbx_seq_one_letter_code
_entity_poly.pdbx_strand_id
1 'polypeptide(L)'
;AIGRAGLVLTGEGKLDATSFAGKVAGHVVGRARALGVPVGVVAGIVESGPAPADLPVESLVALADSLEEAEREAAALTARAAEALVSRLCPT
;
A
#
# COMPACT_ATOMS: atom_id res chain seq x y z
N ALA A 1 15.11 -3.91 11.04
CA ALA A 1 14.18 -4.61 10.12
C ALA A 1 14.20 -3.96 8.74
N ILE A 2 13.63 -2.76 8.55
CA ILE A 2 13.48 -2.10 7.23
C ILE A 2 14.78 -1.97 6.43
N GLY A 3 15.87 -1.44 7.01
CA GLY A 3 17.12 -1.19 6.25
C GLY A 3 17.87 -2.42 5.74
N ARG A 4 17.35 -3.64 5.99
CA ARG A 4 17.88 -4.90 5.42
C ARG A 4 16.85 -5.61 4.53
N ALA A 5 15.67 -5.03 4.35
CA ALA A 5 14.62 -5.58 3.50
C ALA A 5 14.90 -5.23 2.04
N GLY A 6 14.62 -6.16 1.12
CA GLY A 6 14.65 -5.89 -0.32
C GLY A 6 13.44 -5.08 -0.82
N LEU A 7 12.34 -5.11 -0.06
CA LEU A 7 11.08 -4.43 -0.34
C LEU A 7 10.32 -4.24 0.97
N VAL A 8 9.57 -3.16 1.09
CA VAL A 8 8.60 -2.93 2.17
C VAL A 8 7.19 -2.85 1.59
N LEU A 9 6.28 -3.64 2.11
CA LEU A 9 4.84 -3.46 1.91
C LEU A 9 4.21 -3.06 3.23
N THR A 10 3.32 -2.08 3.20
CA THR A 10 2.51 -1.65 4.34
C THR A 10 1.06 -1.49 3.90
N GLY A 11 0.14 -1.24 4.84
CA GLY A 11 -1.24 -1.00 4.48
C GLY A 11 -2.07 -0.35 5.57
N GLU A 12 -3.28 0.06 5.19
CA GLU A 12 -4.33 0.57 6.07
C GLU A 12 -5.72 0.42 5.45
N GLY A 13 -6.78 0.62 6.24
CA GLY A 13 -8.15 0.52 5.72
C GLY A 13 -8.51 1.63 4.73
N LYS A 14 -8.18 2.88 5.05
CA LYS A 14 -8.43 4.06 4.20
C LYS A 14 -7.17 4.90 4.09
N LEU A 15 -6.65 5.04 2.88
CA LEU A 15 -5.56 5.96 2.56
C LEU A 15 -6.14 7.34 2.21
N ASP A 16 -5.87 8.31 3.07
CA ASP A 16 -6.37 9.69 3.01
C ASP A 16 -5.29 10.70 3.43
N ALA A 17 -5.61 12.00 3.40
CA ALA A 17 -4.63 13.07 3.69
C ALA A 17 -4.00 12.94 5.10
N THR A 18 -4.70 12.34 6.05
CA THR A 18 -4.20 12.15 7.42
C THR A 18 -3.21 10.98 7.53
N SER A 19 -3.16 10.12 6.51
CA SER A 19 -2.39 8.88 6.53
C SER A 19 -0.87 9.12 6.50
N PHE A 20 -0.44 10.23 5.92
CA PHE A 20 0.95 10.71 5.95
C PHE A 20 1.23 11.70 7.08
N ALA A 21 0.22 12.07 7.86
CA ALA A 21 0.31 13.06 8.94
C ALA A 21 0.56 12.43 10.33
N GLY A 22 1.16 11.24 10.40
CA GLY A 22 1.51 10.60 11.66
C GLY A 22 1.02 9.16 11.85
N LYS A 23 0.25 8.62 10.90
CA LYS A 23 -0.18 7.21 10.96
C LYS A 23 0.97 6.26 10.61
N VAL A 24 0.77 4.99 10.98
CA VAL A 24 1.73 3.89 10.80
C VAL A 24 2.16 3.76 9.33
N ALA A 25 1.21 3.71 8.39
CA ALA A 25 1.52 3.53 6.97
C ALA A 25 2.43 4.65 6.44
N GLY A 26 2.10 5.92 6.71
CA GLY A 26 2.94 7.05 6.35
C GLY A 26 4.33 7.01 6.99
N HIS A 27 4.43 6.60 8.27
CA HIS A 27 5.71 6.44 8.95
C HIS A 27 6.58 5.34 8.35
N VAL A 28 5.98 4.20 8.02
CA VAL A 28 6.69 3.08 7.37
C VAL A 28 7.19 3.49 5.99
N VAL A 29 6.34 4.16 5.19
CA VAL A 29 6.71 4.72 3.88
C VAL A 29 7.87 5.70 4.01
N GLY A 30 7.76 6.69 4.90
CA GLY A 30 8.81 7.68 5.12
C GLY A 30 10.15 7.04 5.51
N ARG A 31 10.11 6.04 6.40
CA ARG A 31 11.30 5.32 6.85
C ARG A 31 11.92 4.46 5.75
N ALA A 32 11.14 3.76 4.95
CA ALA A 32 11.64 2.96 3.83
C ALA A 32 12.31 3.85 2.77
N ARG A 33 11.66 4.97 2.40
CA ARG A 33 12.21 5.95 1.47
C ARG A 33 13.52 6.57 1.97
N ALA A 34 13.57 6.97 3.25
CA ALA A 34 14.79 7.52 3.84
C ALA A 34 15.98 6.54 3.83
N LEU A 35 15.70 5.23 3.74
CA LEU A 35 16.71 4.17 3.68
C LEU A 35 16.96 3.67 2.24
N GLY A 36 16.32 4.27 1.22
CA GLY A 36 16.44 3.84 -0.16
C GLY A 36 15.84 2.47 -0.46
N VAL A 37 14.95 1.97 0.41
CA VAL A 37 14.29 0.67 0.22
C VAL A 37 13.00 0.86 -0.57
N PRO A 38 12.76 0.09 -1.66
CA PRO A 38 11.50 0.12 -2.39
C PRO A 38 10.30 -0.09 -1.46
N VAL A 39 9.22 0.65 -1.68
CA VAL A 39 8.03 0.60 -0.82
C VAL A 39 6.73 0.74 -1.61
N GLY A 40 5.72 -0.03 -1.21
CA GLY A 40 4.36 0.05 -1.74
C GLY A 40 3.31 -0.06 -0.63
N VAL A 41 2.09 0.39 -0.92
CA VAL A 41 0.96 0.40 0.03
C VAL A 41 -0.22 -0.40 -0.52
N VAL A 42 -0.78 -1.29 0.30
CA VAL A 42 -2.09 -1.89 0.05
C VAL A 42 -3.11 -1.18 0.94
N ALA A 43 -4.10 -0.53 0.34
CA ALA A 43 -5.16 0.16 1.06
C ALA A 43 -6.51 -0.49 0.78
N GLY A 44 -7.41 -0.53 1.77
CA GLY A 44 -8.80 -0.93 1.53
C GLY A 44 -9.46 -0.01 0.49
N ILE A 45 -9.38 1.30 0.75
CA ILE A 45 -9.83 2.36 -0.15
C ILE A 45 -8.80 3.49 -0.22
N VAL A 46 -8.71 4.16 -1.36
CA VAL A 46 -7.86 5.33 -1.60
C VAL A 46 -8.75 6.53 -1.93
N GLU A 47 -8.67 7.58 -1.12
CA GLU A 47 -9.31 8.86 -1.42
C GLU A 47 -8.51 9.61 -2.49
N SER A 48 -9.12 10.52 -3.25
CA SER A 48 -8.39 11.30 -4.26
C SER A 48 -7.39 12.27 -3.62
N GLY A 49 -6.12 12.25 -4.04
CA GLY A 49 -5.10 13.23 -3.65
C GLY A 49 -4.23 13.03 -2.38
N PRO A 50 -4.16 11.88 -1.67
CA PRO A 50 -3.40 11.76 -0.44
C PRO A 50 -2.00 11.16 -0.59
N ALA A 51 -1.76 10.32 -1.60
CA ALA A 51 -0.48 9.63 -1.78
C ALA A 51 0.49 10.45 -2.63
N PRO A 52 1.80 10.45 -2.30
CA PRO A 52 2.82 10.94 -3.22
C PRO A 52 2.68 10.25 -4.59
N ALA A 53 2.81 11.02 -5.68
CA ALA A 53 2.58 10.51 -7.04
C ALA A 53 3.51 9.35 -7.44
N ASP A 54 4.68 9.27 -6.79
CA ASP A 54 5.69 8.25 -6.99
C ASP A 54 5.54 7.05 -6.03
N LEU A 55 4.48 7.01 -5.19
CA LEU A 55 4.21 5.90 -4.29
C LEU A 55 3.30 4.88 -4.97
N PRO A 56 3.77 3.64 -5.21
CA PRO A 56 2.92 2.54 -5.63
C PRO A 56 1.84 2.22 -4.58
N VAL A 57 0.58 2.30 -4.98
CA VAL A 57 -0.57 1.98 -4.12
C VAL A 57 -1.53 1.07 -4.87
N GLU A 58 -2.04 0.05 -4.17
CA GLU A 58 -3.16 -0.79 -4.63
C GLU A 58 -4.36 -0.60 -3.71
N SER A 59 -5.55 -0.59 -4.30
CA SER A 59 -6.83 -0.36 -3.60
C SER A 59 -7.69 -1.61 -3.69
N LEU A 60 -8.12 -2.18 -2.56
CA LEU A 60 -8.95 -3.39 -2.54
C LEU A 60 -10.31 -3.15 -3.21
N VAL A 61 -10.93 -1.99 -2.96
CA VAL A 61 -12.20 -1.62 -3.63
C VAL A 61 -12.05 -1.40 -5.13
N ALA A 62 -10.84 -1.19 -5.64
CA ALA A 62 -10.60 -1.11 -7.08
C ALA A 62 -10.38 -2.51 -7.72
N LEU A 63 -10.14 -3.54 -6.90
CA LEU A 63 -9.95 -4.93 -7.31
C LEU A 63 -11.21 -5.80 -7.12
N ALA A 64 -12.27 -5.24 -6.55
CA ALA A 64 -13.55 -5.88 -6.28
C ALA A 64 -14.67 -5.19 -7.05
N ASP A 65 -15.79 -5.90 -7.28
CA ASP A 65 -16.95 -5.34 -7.97
C ASP A 65 -17.80 -4.45 -7.04
N SER A 66 -17.59 -4.56 -5.72
CA SER A 66 -18.30 -3.77 -4.71
C SER A 66 -17.50 -3.62 -3.42
N LEU A 67 -17.90 -2.66 -2.57
CA LEU A 67 -17.35 -2.51 -1.22
C LEU A 67 -17.61 -3.75 -0.35
N GLU A 68 -18.82 -4.32 -0.43
CA GLU A 68 -19.19 -5.50 0.35
C GLU A 68 -18.35 -6.73 -0.03
N GLU A 69 -18.08 -6.92 -1.33
CA GLU A 69 -17.12 -7.92 -1.77
C GLU A 69 -15.70 -7.59 -1.31
N ALA A 70 -15.27 -6.33 -1.39
CA ALA A 70 -13.94 -5.94 -0.93
C ALA A 70 -13.70 -6.26 0.55
N GLU A 71 -14.71 -6.08 1.39
CA GLU A 71 -14.68 -6.43 2.82
C GLU A 71 -14.71 -7.95 3.03
N ARG A 72 -15.60 -8.66 2.33
CA ARG A 72 -15.73 -10.13 2.44
C ARG A 72 -14.46 -10.85 1.99
N GLU A 73 -13.86 -10.40 0.89
CA GLU A 73 -12.70 -11.02 0.24
C GLU A 73 -11.37 -10.32 0.61
N ALA A 74 -11.37 -9.46 1.63
CA ALA A 74 -10.24 -8.57 1.96
C ALA A 74 -8.90 -9.30 2.03
N ALA A 75 -8.86 -10.51 2.60
CA ALA A 75 -7.65 -11.31 2.70
C ALA A 75 -7.11 -11.74 1.33
N ALA A 76 -7.97 -12.26 0.45
CA ALA A 76 -7.60 -12.70 -0.88
C ALA A 76 -7.19 -11.51 -1.77
N LEU A 77 -7.93 -10.41 -1.69
CA LEU A 77 -7.62 -9.18 -2.42
C LEU A 77 -6.31 -8.55 -1.94
N THR A 78 -6.02 -8.60 -0.64
CA THR A 78 -4.73 -8.14 -0.08
C THR A 78 -3.56 -8.93 -0.64
N ALA A 79 -3.67 -10.26 -0.75
CA ALA A 79 -2.64 -11.09 -1.36
C ALA A 79 -2.40 -10.72 -2.84
N ARG A 80 -3.49 -10.58 -3.62
CA ARG A 80 -3.42 -10.16 -5.03
C ARG A 80 -2.80 -8.77 -5.21
N ALA A 81 -3.18 -7.82 -4.37
CA ALA A 81 -2.63 -6.47 -4.36
C ALA A 81 -1.12 -6.47 -4.02
N ALA A 82 -0.71 -7.29 -3.05
CA ALA A 82 0.70 -7.45 -2.69
C ALA A 82 1.52 -8.06 -3.84
N GLU A 83 1.00 -9.09 -4.52
CA GLU A 83 1.64 -9.69 -5.70
C GLU A 83 1.83 -8.66 -6.83
N ALA A 84 0.80 -7.86 -7.11
CA ALA A 84 0.89 -6.78 -8.11
C ALA A 84 1.99 -5.75 -7.74
N LEU A 85 2.08 -5.38 -6.45
CA LEU A 85 3.13 -4.48 -5.98
C LEU A 85 4.53 -5.09 -6.11
N VAL A 86 4.70 -6.36 -5.73
CA VAL A 86 5.97 -7.08 -5.86
C VAL A 86 6.40 -7.13 -7.32
N SER A 87 5.50 -7.50 -8.23
CA SER A 87 5.82 -7.55 -9.66
C SER A 87 6.23 -6.18 -10.23
N ARG A 88 5.64 -5.09 -9.73
CA ARG A 88 5.96 -3.72 -10.15
C ARG A 88 7.27 -3.22 -9.57
N LEU A 89 7.57 -3.56 -8.32
CA LEU A 89 8.71 -3.01 -7.56
C LEU A 89 9.96 -3.87 -7.60
N CYS A 90 9.84 -5.14 -7.98
CA CYS A 90 10.93 -6.09 -8.11
C CYS A 90 10.87 -6.78 -9.49
N PRO A 91 11.07 -6.03 -10.60
CA PRO A 91 11.14 -6.63 -11.92
C PRO A 91 12.31 -7.62 -11.98
N THR A 92 12.03 -8.83 -12.46
CA THR A 92 13.01 -9.90 -12.73
C THR A 92 13.93 -9.58 -13.88
#